data_AF-A0A3B9J6I7-F1
#
_entry.id   AF-A0A3B9J6I7-F1
#
_cell.length_a   1.000
_cell.length_b   1.000
_cell.length_c   1.000
_cell.angle_alpha   90.00
_cell.angle_beta   90.00
_cell.angle_gamma   90.00
#
_symmetry.space_group_name_H-M   'P 1'
#
loop_
_entity.id
_entity.type
_entity.pdbx_description
1 polymer ?
#
loop_
_entity_poly.entity_id
_entity_poly.type
_entity_poly.pdbx_seq_one_letter_code
_entity_poly.pdbx_strand_id
1 'polypeptide(L)' 'MFLGQFRHNIDDKGRLTIPAVFRDSVGQGAFISQGFDRNLMVMTAD' A
#
# COMPACT_ATOMS: atom_id res chain seq x y z
N MET A 1 9.98 7.91 -3.76
CA MET A 1 10.40 7.33 -2.46
C MET A 1 9.18 7.24 -1.56
N PHE A 2 8.94 6.09 -0.92
CA PHE A 2 7.82 5.89 -0.01
C PHE A 2 8.23 6.24 1.42
N LEU A 3 7.91 7.44 1.88
CA LEU A 3 8.26 7.93 3.22
C LEU A 3 7.02 8.54 3.90
N GLY A 4 6.90 8.29 5.20
CA GLY A 4 5.84 8.81 6.04
C GLY A 4 5.03 7.70 6.70
N GLN A 5 4.15 8.10 7.62
CA GLN A 5 3.22 7.21 8.30
C GLN A 5 1.82 7.76 8.14
N PHE A 6 0.89 6.90 7.73
CA PHE A 6 -0.48 7.27 7.43
C PHE A 6 -1.41 6.32 8.16
N ARG A 7 -2.43 6.86 8.85
CA ARG A 7 -3.49 6.06 9.47
C ARG A 7 -4.66 5.99 8.52
N HIS A 8 -5.07 4.77 8.18
CA HIS A 8 -6.21 4.50 7.32
C HIS A 8 -7.09 3.42 7.94
N ASN A 9 -8.39 3.55 7.73
CA ASN A 9 -9.34 2.49 8.05
C ASN A 9 -9.35 1.46 6.92
N ILE A 10 -9.61 0.22 7.29
CA ILE A 10 -9.96 -0.84 6.34
C ILE A 10 -11.47 -0.76 6.13
N ASP A 11 -11.91 -0.76 4.88
CA ASP A 11 -13.34 -0.76 4.56
C ASP A 11 -13.97 -2.15 4.78
N ASP A 12 -15.30 -2.22 4.67
CA ASP A 12 -16.08 -3.46 4.87
C ASP A 12 -15.72 -4.56 3.85
N LYS A 13 -14.99 -4.23 2.79
CA LYS A 13 -14.53 -5.17 1.76
C LYS A 13 -13.06 -5.56 1.94
N GLY A 14 -12.44 -5.20 3.06
CA GLY A 14 -11.06 -5.52 3.36
C GLY A 14 -10.05 -4.70 2.55
N ARG A 15 -10.43 -3.53 2.02
CA ARG A 15 -9.55 -2.69 1.20
C ARG A 15 -8.94 -1.58 2.04
N LEU A 16 -7.70 -1.25 1.72
CA LEU A 16 -7.00 -0.05 2.21
C LEU A 16 -6.78 0.89 1.04
N THR A 17 -7.19 2.15 1.19
CA THR A 17 -6.94 3.17 0.17
C THR A 17 -5.48 3.63 0.25
N ILE A 18 -4.76 3.58 -0.87
CA ILE A 18 -3.40 4.10 -0.97
C ILE A 18 -3.38 5.62 -0.72
N PRO A 19 -2.49 6.13 0.16
CA PRO A 19 -2.30 7.56 0.39
C PRO A 19 -2.11 8.32 -0.92
N ALA A 20 -2.73 9.50 -1.04
CA ALA A 20 -2.74 10.27 -2.29
C ALA A 20 -1.34 10.55 -2.86
N VAL A 21 -0.37 10.85 -1.98
CA VAL A 21 1.03 11.13 -2.33
C VAL A 21 1.75 9.95 -3.00
N PHE A 22 1.24 8.73 -2.86
CA PHE A 22 1.85 7.52 -3.43
C PHE A 22 1.14 7.00 -4.68
N ARG A 23 -0.03 7.53 -5.04
CA ARG A 23 -0.83 7.01 -6.15
C ARG A 23 -0.06 7.05 -7.48
N ASP A 24 0.61 8.16 -7.77
CA ASP A 24 1.42 8.30 -8.98
C ASP A 24 2.62 7.36 -8.99
N SER A 25 3.22 7.11 -7.81
CA SER A 25 4.36 6.19 -7.67
C SER A 25 3.96 4.71 -7.77
N VAL A 26 2.72 4.36 -7.41
CA VAL A 26 2.19 2.99 -7.56
C VAL A 26 1.74 2.74 -9.01
N GLY A 27 1.36 3.78 -9.75
CA GLY A 27 1.06 3.67 -11.17
C GLY A 27 -0.14 2.75 -11.44
N GLN A 28 0.02 1.83 -12.40
CA GLN A 28 -1.08 0.97 -12.85
C GLN A 28 -1.28 -0.30 -12.01
N GLY A 29 -0.34 -0.63 -11.13
CA GLY A 29 -0.43 -1.86 -10.35
C GLY A 29 0.65 -2.01 -9.30
N ALA A 30 0.37 -2.90 -8.35
CA ALA A 30 1.33 -3.32 -7.34
C ALA A 30 1.11 -4.78 -6.99
N PHE A 31 2.17 -5.39 -6.48
CA PHE A 31 2.14 -6.72 -5.87
C PHE A 31 2.06 -6.57 -4.36
N ILE A 32 1.28 -7.44 -3.72
CA ILE A 32 1.20 -7.56 -2.27
C ILE A 32 1.81 -8.90 -1.87
N SER A 33 2.69 -8.88 -0.87
CA SER A 33 3.27 -10.08 -0.27
C SER A 33 3.20 -10.01 1.25
N GLN A 34 3.34 -11.17 1.91
CA GLN A 34 3.52 -11.23 3.34
C GLN A 34 4.94 -10.76 3.70
N GLY A 35 5.03 -9.70 4.50
CA GLY A 35 6.28 -9.20 5.06
C GLY A 35 6.60 -9.84 6.42
N PHE A 36 7.63 -9.30 7.08
CA PHE A 36 8.01 -9.70 8.42
C PHE A 36 7.00 -9.21 9.47
N ASP A 37 7.01 -9.82 10.65
CA ASP A 37 6.27 -9.39 11.85
C ASP A 37 4.76 -9.16 11.63
N ARG A 38 4.12 -10.05 10.85
CA ARG A 38 2.68 -9.99 10.50
C ARG A 38 2.29 -8.70 9.78
N ASN A 39 3.19 -8.18 8.95
CA ASN A 39 2.91 -7.04 8.10
C ASN A 39 2.70 -7.45 6.64
N LEU A 40 2.07 -6.58 5.85
CA LEU A 40 2.00 -6.71 4.40
C LEU A 40 3.03 -5.78 3.76
N MET A 41 3.70 -6.26 2.71
CA MET A 41 4.60 -5.46 1.88
C MET A 41 3.96 -5.21 0.53
N VAL A 42 4.08 -3.97 0.05
CA VAL A 42 3.58 -3.55 -1.27
C VAL A 42 4.78 -3.17 -2.13
N MET A 43 4.85 -3.74 -3.33
CA MET A 43 5.90 -3.47 -4.32
C MET A 43 5.25 -2.95 -5.60
N THR A 44 5.84 -1.94 -6.23
CA THR A 44 5.40 -1.45 -7.55
C THR A 44 5.52 -2.57 -8.58
N ALA A 45 4.65 -2.55 -9.59
CA ALA A 45 4.69 -3.54 -10.67
C ALA A 45 5.79 -3.26 -11.72
N ASP A 46 6.50 -2.14 -11.57
CA ASP A 46 7.54 -1.63 -12.47
C ASP A 46 8.94 -1.82 -11.86
#